data_AF-A0A284S4L5-F1
#
_entry.id   AF-A0A284S4L5-F1
#
_cell.length_a   1.000
_cell.length_b   1.000
_cell.length_c   1.000
_cell.angle_alpha   90.00
_cell.angle_beta   90.00
_cell.angle_gamma   90.00
#
_symmetry.space_group_name_H-M   'P 1'
#
loop_
_entity.id
_entity.type
_entity.pdbx_description
1 polymer ?
#
loop_
_entity_poly.entity_id
_entity_poly.type
_entity_poly.pdbx_seq_one_letter_code
_entity_poly.pdbx_strand_id
1 'polypeptide(L)'
;MAVIIWSEAVSVLDYTVYGRLRTVRSPSPLYPANPVRYTVPREIADAYQSTPASTSCKTLRTILVFSTLAIVFTLYLHERMKNQLILDGLSWTELTASNRCLRYSTLEYSALLRGVPNDEDGVQWCKEEKITIHGIDFRKPTHCTIDVDKSGTTRVYGHWVVESNEPSCRTVWENFRDKEKDNMTV
;
A
#
# COMPACT_ATOMS: atom_id res chain seq x y z
N MET A 1 -13.06 -28.81 13.51
CA MET A 1 -13.65 -28.28 14.75
C MET A 1 -12.83 -27.02 15.09
N ALA A 2 -13.35 -25.80 15.19
CA ALA A 2 -14.66 -25.34 15.59
C ALA A 2 -15.25 -24.30 14.61
N VAL A 3 -16.58 -24.23 14.63
CA VAL A 3 -17.46 -23.31 13.91
C VAL A 3 -17.72 -22.10 14.81
N ILE A 4 -17.71 -20.88 14.27
CA ILE A 4 -18.29 -19.70 14.93
C ILE A 4 -19.33 -19.10 13.98
N ILE A 5 -20.59 -19.18 14.40
CA ILE A 5 -21.78 -18.54 13.80
C ILE A 5 -22.14 -17.35 14.68
N TRP A 6 -22.35 -16.18 14.09
CA TRP A 6 -23.25 -15.08 14.53
C TRP A 6 -23.65 -14.33 13.25
N SER A 7 -24.79 -14.63 12.62
CA SER A 7 -26.16 -14.14 12.83
C SER A 7 -26.35 -12.63 12.58
N GLU A 8 -26.90 -12.35 11.40
CA GLU A 8 -27.75 -11.27 10.87
C GLU A 8 -28.07 -10.02 11.72
N ALA A 9 -27.99 -8.85 11.05
CA ALA A 9 -29.11 -7.89 10.95
C ALA A 9 -28.80 -6.83 9.87
N VAL A 10 -29.31 -7.05 8.65
CA VAL A 10 -29.44 -6.02 7.61
C VAL A 10 -30.87 -5.50 7.69
N SER A 11 -31.09 -4.28 8.14
CA SER A 11 -32.39 -3.62 8.07
C SER A 11 -32.37 -2.56 6.96
N VAL A 12 -33.07 -2.91 5.89
CA VAL A 12 -33.39 -2.12 4.70
C VAL A 12 -34.24 -0.90 5.08
N LEU A 13 -33.89 0.25 4.50
CA LEU A 13 -34.66 1.48 4.51
C LEU A 13 -35.85 1.35 3.56
N ASP A 14 -37.08 1.41 4.08
CA ASP A 14 -38.28 1.59 3.28
C ASP A 14 -39.26 2.50 4.03
N TYR A 15 -39.45 3.72 3.51
CA TYR A 15 -40.55 4.59 3.94
C TYR A 15 -41.19 5.26 2.73
N THR A 16 -42.36 4.74 2.34
CA THR A 16 -43.38 5.53 1.63
C THR A 16 -44.76 4.94 1.92
N VAL A 17 -45.58 5.68 2.70
CA VAL A 17 -47.05 5.66 2.55
C VAL A 17 -47.57 7.07 2.85
N TYR A 18 -47.88 7.82 1.78
CA TYR A 18 -48.69 9.03 1.86
C TYR A 18 -50.18 8.65 1.94
N GLY A 19 -50.78 8.82 3.12
CA GLY A 19 -52.23 8.70 3.32
C GLY A 19 -52.92 10.05 3.22
N ARG A 20 -53.61 10.30 2.09
CA ARG A 20 -54.52 11.43 1.86
C ARG A 20 -55.93 11.08 2.34
N LEU A 21 -56.50 11.81 3.31
CA LEU A 21 -57.95 11.81 3.55
C LEU A 21 -58.51 13.21 3.77
N ARG A 22 -59.24 13.64 2.74
CA ARG A 22 -60.45 14.49 2.68
C ARG A 22 -60.65 15.58 3.73
N THR A 23 -60.57 16.81 3.26
CA THR A 23 -61.25 17.99 3.81
C THR A 23 -62.78 17.83 3.76
N VAL A 24 -63.41 17.69 4.92
CA VAL A 24 -64.85 17.94 5.11
C VAL A 24 -64.99 19.32 5.74
N ARG A 25 -65.86 20.16 5.16
CA ARG A 25 -66.12 21.54 5.61
C ARG A 25 -67.35 21.56 6.54
N SER A 26 -67.26 22.42 7.57
CA SER A 26 -68.33 23.09 8.33
C SER A 26 -68.85 22.41 9.62
N PRO A 27 -69.39 23.15 10.62
CA PRO A 27 -69.23 24.56 10.99
C PRO A 27 -68.68 24.75 12.43
N SER A 28 -68.23 25.95 12.76
CA SER A 28 -67.84 26.36 14.12
C SER A 28 -69.02 26.29 15.10
N PRO A 29 -68.79 25.81 16.34
CA PRO A 29 -69.51 26.28 17.52
C PRO A 29 -68.57 27.11 18.38
N LEU A 30 -68.96 28.37 18.58
CA LEU A 30 -68.44 29.25 19.63
C LEU A 30 -68.59 28.55 20.99
N TYR A 31 -67.48 28.27 21.68
CA TYR A 31 -67.47 28.09 23.12
C TYR A 31 -66.39 28.96 23.76
N PRO A 32 -66.71 29.61 24.90
CA PRO A 32 -65.84 30.59 25.54
C PRO A 32 -64.64 29.91 26.21
N ALA A 33 -63.51 30.60 26.12
CA ALA A 33 -62.28 30.25 26.80
C ALA A 33 -62.50 30.14 28.31
N ASN A 34 -62.25 28.97 28.87
CA ASN A 34 -61.95 28.83 30.28
C ASN A 34 -60.59 28.12 30.41
N PRO A 35 -59.51 28.80 30.79
CA PRO A 35 -58.21 28.16 30.95
C PRO A 35 -58.23 27.33 32.21
N VAL A 36 -58.50 26.03 32.07
CA VAL A 36 -58.22 25.05 33.13
C VAL A 36 -56.71 25.04 33.33
N ARG A 37 -56.25 25.67 34.42
CA ARG A 37 -54.87 25.51 34.90
C ARG A 37 -54.70 24.07 35.39
N TYR A 38 -54.19 23.20 34.53
CA TYR A 38 -53.68 21.92 34.96
C TYR A 38 -52.37 22.17 35.73
N THR A 39 -52.44 22.24 37.05
CA THR A 39 -51.26 22.08 37.89
C THR A 39 -50.86 20.62 37.82
N VAL A 40 -49.86 20.33 36.98
CA VAL A 40 -49.22 19.00 36.96
C VAL A 40 -48.64 18.74 38.36
N PRO A 41 -48.96 17.61 39.01
CA PRO A 41 -48.39 17.25 40.30
C PRO A 41 -46.86 17.28 40.24
N ARG A 42 -46.24 17.92 41.24
CA ARG A 42 -44.78 18.09 41.34
C ARG A 42 -44.02 16.76 41.28
N GLU A 43 -44.64 15.67 41.71
CA GLU A 43 -44.09 14.31 41.62
C GLU A 43 -43.89 13.79 40.19
N ILE A 44 -44.66 14.26 39.21
CA ILE A 44 -44.50 13.83 37.80
C ILE A 44 -43.38 14.62 37.11
N ALA A 45 -43.13 15.86 37.53
CA ALA A 45 -42.03 16.67 37.00
C ALA A 45 -40.66 16.11 37.42
N ASP A 46 -40.55 15.59 38.64
CA ASP A 46 -39.28 15.04 39.16
C ASP A 46 -38.93 13.68 38.52
N ALA A 47 -39.92 12.93 38.03
CA ALA A 47 -39.70 11.68 37.29
C ALA A 47 -39.12 11.90 35.88
N TYR A 48 -39.26 13.11 35.30
CA TYR A 48 -38.66 13.45 34.01
C TYR A 48 -37.24 14.02 34.14
N GLN A 49 -36.79 14.30 35.36
CA GLN A 49 -35.55 15.05 35.61
C GLN A 49 -34.36 14.17 36.02
N SER A 50 -34.47 12.85 35.87
CA SER A 50 -33.41 11.89 36.21
C SER A 50 -32.97 11.05 35.01
N THR A 51 -32.72 11.69 33.86
CA THR A 51 -31.73 11.13 32.93
C THR A 51 -30.36 11.63 33.37
N PRO A 52 -29.47 10.78 33.92
CA PRO A 52 -28.12 11.20 34.25
C PRO A 52 -27.41 11.60 32.95
N ALA A 53 -27.23 12.91 32.77
CA ALA A 53 -26.40 13.43 31.73
C ALA A 53 -24.96 12.92 31.91
N SER A 54 -24.50 12.15 30.93
CA SER A 54 -23.19 12.40 30.31
C SER A 54 -21.91 11.92 31.02
N THR A 55 -21.90 10.73 31.60
CA THR A 55 -20.67 9.90 31.67
C THR A 55 -20.58 8.94 30.48
N SER A 56 -21.72 8.38 30.06
CA SER A 56 -21.86 7.46 28.92
C SER A 56 -21.33 8.03 27.59
N CYS A 57 -21.55 9.32 27.31
CA CYS A 57 -21.11 9.94 26.04
C CYS A 57 -19.58 10.10 25.95
N LYS A 58 -18.90 10.38 27.07
CA LYS A 58 -17.43 10.50 27.09
C LYS A 58 -16.76 9.14 26.91
N THR A 59 -17.28 8.12 27.60
CA THR A 59 -16.77 6.75 27.51
C THR A 59 -16.95 6.16 26.10
N LEU A 60 -18.09 6.41 25.45
CA LEU A 60 -18.30 5.98 24.06
C LEU A 60 -17.34 6.66 23.09
N ARG A 61 -17.12 7.97 23.24
CA ARG A 61 -16.14 8.70 22.41
C ARG A 61 -14.73 8.15 22.60
N THR A 62 -14.31 7.88 23.84
CA THR A 62 -13.01 7.29 24.09
C THR A 62 -12.88 5.90 23.48
N ILE A 63 -13.89 5.04 23.62
CA ILE A 63 -13.88 3.69 23.04
C ILE A 63 -13.75 3.76 21.52
N LEU A 64 -14.51 4.64 20.86
CA LEU A 64 -14.43 4.82 19.41
C LEU A 64 -13.01 5.23 18.98
N VAL A 65 -12.40 6.19 19.68
CA VAL A 65 -11.02 6.62 19.38
C VAL A 65 -10.02 5.48 19.60
N PHE A 66 -10.12 4.74 20.70
CA PHE A 66 -9.23 3.60 20.93
C PHE A 66 -9.44 2.50 19.90
N SER A 67 -10.68 2.23 19.49
CA SER A 67 -10.96 1.24 18.45
C SER A 67 -10.40 1.66 17.09
N THR A 68 -10.53 2.93 16.71
CA THR A 68 -10.00 3.41 15.43
C THR A 68 -8.48 3.39 15.43
N LEU A 69 -7.83 3.81 16.52
CA LEU A 69 -6.39 3.72 16.68
C LEU A 69 -5.91 2.26 16.64
N ALA A 70 -6.61 1.34 17.30
CA ALA A 70 -6.28 -0.07 17.28
C ALA A 70 -6.39 -0.64 15.85
N ILE A 71 -7.45 -0.31 15.11
CA ILE A 71 -7.63 -0.74 13.71
C ILE A 71 -6.52 -0.18 12.82
N VAL A 72 -6.22 1.12 12.92
CA VAL A 72 -5.14 1.73 12.14
C VAL A 72 -3.80 1.07 12.46
N PHE A 73 -3.54 0.78 13.74
CA PHE A 73 -2.31 0.13 14.18
C PHE A 73 -2.22 -1.32 13.68
N THR A 74 -3.30 -2.09 13.71
CA THR A 74 -3.28 -3.47 13.19
C THR A 74 -3.11 -3.50 11.67
N LEU A 75 -3.77 -2.60 10.94
CA LEU A 75 -3.57 -2.45 9.49
C LEU A 75 -2.12 -2.07 9.17
N TYR A 76 -1.55 -1.11 9.90
CA TYR A 76 -0.15 -0.71 9.76
C TYR A 76 0.81 -1.87 10.03
N LEU A 77 0.60 -2.63 11.12
CA LEU A 77 1.43 -3.79 11.43
C LEU A 77 1.31 -4.89 10.38
N HIS A 78 0.11 -5.13 9.86
CA HIS A 78 -0.13 -6.11 8.81
C HIS A 78 0.62 -5.74 7.53
N GLU A 79 0.52 -4.48 7.09
CA GLU A 79 1.26 -3.98 5.92
C GLU A 79 2.77 -4.08 6.12
N ARG A 80 3.27 -3.69 7.30
CA ARG A 80 4.70 -3.81 7.62
C ARG A 80 5.18 -5.26 7.56
N MET A 81 4.41 -6.19 8.11
CA MET A 81 4.76 -7.62 8.05
C MET A 81 4.72 -8.16 6.62
N LYS A 82 3.72 -7.76 5.81
CA LYS A 82 3.65 -8.10 4.38
C LYS A 82 4.92 -7.63 3.66
N ASN A 83 5.30 -6.37 3.84
CA ASN A 83 6.47 -5.78 3.19
C ASN A 83 7.78 -6.47 3.60
N GLN A 84 7.92 -6.85 4.88
CA GLN A 84 9.08 -7.62 5.34
C GLN A 84 9.14 -9.01 4.69
N LEU A 85 8.01 -9.71 4.62
CA LEU A 85 7.94 -11.02 3.95
C LEU A 85 8.26 -10.94 2.45
N ILE A 86 7.83 -9.85 1.79
CA ILE A 86 8.18 -9.61 0.39
C ILE A 86 9.69 -9.40 0.27
N LEU A 87 10.26 -8.48 1.04
CA LEU A 87 11.70 -8.19 1.05
C LEU A 87 12.54 -9.46 1.27
N ASP A 88 12.17 -10.33 2.21
CA ASP A 88 12.87 -11.59 2.48
C ASP A 88 12.80 -12.58 1.30
N GLY A 89 11.77 -12.47 0.46
CA GLY A 89 11.59 -13.27 -0.75
C GLY A 89 12.20 -12.66 -2.01
N LEU A 90 12.56 -11.37 -2.00
CA LEU A 90 13.15 -10.71 -3.14
C LEU A 90 14.58 -11.19 -3.38
N SER A 91 14.88 -11.50 -4.64
CA SER A 91 16.23 -11.86 -5.03
C SER A 91 16.53 -11.45 -6.46
N TRP A 92 17.74 -10.96 -6.66
CA TRP A 92 18.30 -10.74 -7.99
C TRP A 92 18.81 -12.06 -8.55
N THR A 93 18.40 -12.36 -9.77
CA THR A 93 18.80 -13.55 -10.52
C THR A 93 19.30 -13.16 -11.91
N GLU A 94 19.97 -14.10 -12.59
CA GLU A 94 20.33 -13.91 -14.01
C GLU A 94 21.19 -12.64 -14.25
N LEU A 95 22.16 -12.37 -13.36
CA LEU A 95 23.07 -11.23 -13.51
C LEU A 95 23.84 -11.36 -14.83
N THR A 96 23.53 -10.48 -15.77
CA THR A 96 23.99 -10.53 -17.16
C THR A 96 24.73 -9.25 -17.48
N ALA A 97 25.97 -9.39 -17.96
CA ALA A 97 26.73 -8.26 -18.46
C ALA A 97 26.26 -7.89 -19.88
N SER A 98 26.19 -6.60 -20.16
CA SER A 98 25.95 -6.11 -21.51
C SER A 98 27.04 -6.59 -22.47
N ASN A 99 26.69 -6.81 -23.73
CA ASN A 99 27.65 -7.19 -24.77
C ASN A 99 28.48 -5.99 -25.27
N ARG A 100 28.13 -4.77 -24.87
CA ARG A 100 28.77 -3.53 -25.31
C ARG A 100 29.29 -2.77 -24.10
N CYS A 101 30.55 -2.37 -24.19
CA CYS A 101 31.14 -1.44 -23.23
C CYS A 101 30.53 -0.05 -23.42
N LEU A 102 30.14 0.58 -22.31
CA LEU A 102 29.63 1.94 -22.34
C LEU A 102 30.78 2.93 -22.53
N ARG A 103 31.89 2.73 -21.80
CA ARG A 103 33.11 3.55 -21.82
C ARG A 103 34.32 2.69 -21.41
N TYR A 104 35.52 3.28 -21.44
CA TYR A 104 36.73 2.63 -20.92
C TYR A 104 36.51 2.17 -19.48
N SER A 105 36.69 0.87 -19.23
CA SER A 105 36.50 0.25 -17.92
C SER A 105 35.08 0.42 -17.32
N THR A 106 34.05 0.67 -18.16
CA THR A 106 32.65 0.82 -17.74
C THR A 106 31.74 -0.12 -18.51
N LEU A 107 30.96 -0.93 -17.78
CA LEU A 107 30.01 -1.89 -18.34
C LEU A 107 28.66 -1.78 -17.64
N GLU A 108 27.59 -2.10 -18.38
CA GLU A 108 26.25 -2.20 -17.84
C GLU A 108 25.94 -3.65 -17.46
N TYR A 109 25.31 -3.84 -16.32
CA TYR A 109 24.79 -5.12 -15.84
C TYR A 109 23.29 -5.05 -15.72
N SER A 110 22.62 -6.15 -16.05
CA SER A 110 21.18 -6.32 -15.87
C SER A 110 20.92 -7.56 -15.00
N ALA A 111 19.92 -7.52 -14.13
CA ALA A 111 19.50 -8.69 -13.35
C ALA A 111 17.98 -8.73 -13.22
N LEU A 112 17.42 -9.92 -13.20
CA LEU A 112 15.99 -10.17 -13.06
C LEU A 112 15.59 -10.21 -11.59
N LEU A 113 14.62 -9.37 -11.21
CA LEU A 113 14.02 -9.39 -9.88
C LEU A 113 13.01 -10.54 -9.78
N ARG A 114 13.21 -11.41 -8.79
CA ARG A 114 12.31 -12.53 -8.44
C ARG A 114 11.69 -12.31 -7.07
N GLY A 115 10.58 -12.99 -6.81
CA GLY A 115 9.91 -12.97 -5.50
C GLY A 115 8.85 -11.88 -5.33
N VAL A 116 8.63 -11.04 -6.35
CA VAL A 116 7.56 -10.03 -6.33
C VAL A 116 6.20 -10.72 -6.48
N PRO A 117 5.25 -10.52 -5.55
CA PRO A 117 3.88 -10.99 -5.71
C PRO A 117 3.16 -10.38 -6.92
N ASN A 118 2.22 -11.09 -7.51
CA ASN A 118 1.51 -10.64 -8.72
C ASN A 118 0.63 -9.39 -8.51
N ASP A 119 0.26 -9.08 -7.26
CA ASP A 119 -0.56 -7.93 -6.85
C ASP A 119 0.27 -6.67 -6.52
N GLU A 120 1.60 -6.77 -6.57
CA GLU A 120 2.53 -5.70 -6.17
C GLU A 120 3.19 -5.00 -7.37
N ASP A 121 3.57 -3.73 -7.20
CA ASP A 121 4.35 -3.01 -8.20
C ASP A 121 5.83 -3.41 -8.14
N GLY A 122 6.22 -4.36 -9.00
CA GLY A 122 7.61 -4.81 -9.08
C GLY A 122 8.62 -3.72 -9.42
N VAL A 123 8.22 -2.62 -10.06
CA VAL A 123 9.12 -1.48 -10.34
C VAL A 123 9.45 -0.71 -9.07
N GLN A 124 8.53 -0.60 -8.13
CA GLN A 124 8.78 0.02 -6.84
C GLN A 124 9.86 -0.76 -6.08
N TRP A 125 9.70 -2.09 -5.99
CA TRP A 125 10.67 -2.97 -5.35
C TRP A 125 12.04 -2.95 -6.04
N CYS A 126 12.06 -2.93 -7.38
CA CYS A 126 13.30 -2.82 -8.15
C CYS A 126 14.13 -1.57 -7.79
N LYS A 127 13.48 -0.43 -7.49
CA LYS A 127 14.18 0.82 -7.15
C LYS A 127 14.81 0.81 -5.75
N GLU A 128 14.33 -0.04 -4.88
CA GLU A 128 14.70 -0.07 -3.46
C GLU A 128 15.64 -1.24 -3.12
N GLU A 129 15.63 -2.31 -3.92
CA GLU A 129 16.40 -3.51 -3.65
C GLU A 129 17.90 -3.33 -3.97
N LYS A 130 18.75 -3.77 -3.04
CA LYS A 130 20.20 -3.67 -3.15
C LYS A 130 20.78 -4.89 -3.88
N ILE A 131 21.95 -4.73 -4.47
CA ILE A 131 22.70 -5.84 -5.07
C ILE A 131 24.19 -5.69 -4.80
N THR A 132 24.92 -6.81 -4.78
CA THR A 132 26.38 -6.80 -4.76
C THR A 132 26.90 -7.30 -6.10
N ILE A 133 27.63 -6.47 -6.83
CA ILE A 133 28.26 -6.81 -8.13
C ILE A 133 29.78 -6.68 -7.94
N HIS A 134 30.52 -7.76 -8.20
CA HIS A 134 31.98 -7.82 -8.02
C HIS A 134 32.47 -7.39 -6.62
N GLY A 135 31.68 -7.68 -5.58
CA GLY A 135 31.99 -7.30 -4.20
C GLY A 135 31.72 -5.83 -3.86
N ILE A 136 31.09 -5.07 -4.77
CA ILE A 136 30.65 -3.69 -4.54
C ILE A 136 29.14 -3.69 -4.32
N ASP A 137 28.72 -3.08 -3.21
CA ASP A 137 27.31 -2.95 -2.86
C ASP A 137 26.67 -1.73 -3.53
N PHE A 138 25.68 -1.99 -4.38
CA PHE A 138 24.82 -0.99 -5.00
C PHE A 138 23.50 -0.92 -4.26
N ARG A 139 23.19 0.25 -3.70
CA ARG A 139 21.94 0.48 -2.94
C ARG A 139 20.69 0.47 -3.81
N LYS A 140 20.82 0.81 -5.09
CA LYS A 140 19.73 0.89 -6.05
C LYS A 140 20.26 0.73 -7.48
N PRO A 141 19.44 0.25 -8.43
CA PRO A 141 19.78 0.29 -9.84
C PRO A 141 19.83 1.71 -10.38
N THR A 142 20.54 1.88 -11.50
CA THR A 142 20.51 3.09 -12.34
C THR A 142 19.10 3.29 -12.89
N HIS A 143 18.47 2.22 -13.38
CA HIS A 143 17.08 2.23 -13.85
C HIS A 143 16.46 0.83 -13.83
N CYS A 144 15.14 0.76 -13.97
CA CYS A 144 14.36 -0.48 -14.01
C CYS A 144 13.61 -0.58 -15.34
N THR A 145 13.54 -1.77 -15.93
CA THR A 145 12.73 -2.04 -17.13
C THR A 145 11.75 -3.17 -16.88
N ILE A 146 10.65 -3.17 -17.65
CA ILE A 146 9.65 -4.23 -17.64
C ILE A 146 9.67 -4.93 -18.98
N ASP A 147 9.81 -6.25 -18.96
CA ASP A 147 9.59 -7.10 -20.12
C ASP A 147 8.41 -8.04 -19.86
N VAL A 148 7.64 -8.34 -20.90
CA VAL A 148 6.57 -9.34 -20.84
C VAL A 148 7.04 -10.56 -21.61
N ASP A 149 7.10 -11.70 -20.93
CA ASP A 149 7.47 -12.94 -21.60
C ASP A 149 6.34 -13.47 -22.50
N LYS A 150 6.65 -14.53 -23.27
CA LYS A 150 5.68 -15.16 -24.18
C LYS A 150 4.45 -15.74 -23.46
N SER A 151 4.54 -15.97 -22.15
CA SER A 151 3.41 -16.44 -21.34
C SER A 151 2.53 -15.30 -20.82
N GLY A 152 2.92 -14.04 -21.06
CA GLY A 152 2.24 -12.86 -20.52
C GLY A 152 2.70 -12.50 -19.10
N THR A 153 3.72 -13.16 -18.57
CA THR A 153 4.25 -12.87 -17.23
C THR A 153 5.15 -11.66 -17.29
N THR A 154 4.89 -10.69 -16.42
CA THR A 154 5.69 -9.47 -16.28
C THR A 154 7.00 -9.78 -15.56
N ARG A 155 8.11 -9.34 -16.12
CA ARG A 155 9.47 -9.51 -15.58
C ARG A 155 10.08 -8.13 -15.40
N VAL A 156 10.66 -7.89 -14.22
CA VAL A 156 11.29 -6.61 -13.89
C VAL A 156 12.79 -6.79 -13.84
N TYR A 157 13.52 -6.01 -14.60
CA TYR A 157 14.97 -5.99 -14.60
C TYR A 157 15.49 -4.71 -13.96
N GLY A 158 16.49 -4.86 -13.09
CA GLY A 158 17.34 -3.76 -12.63
C GLY A 158 18.57 -3.64 -13.53
N HIS A 159 19.03 -2.41 -13.74
CA HIS A 159 20.23 -2.12 -14.54
C HIS A 159 21.22 -1.28 -13.75
N TRP A 160 22.49 -1.65 -13.76
CA TRP A 160 23.58 -0.97 -13.05
C TRP A 160 24.71 -0.62 -13.99
N VAL A 161 25.24 0.58 -13.85
CA VAL A 161 26.46 1.00 -14.55
C VAL A 161 27.62 0.84 -13.58
N VAL A 162 28.51 -0.11 -13.85
CA VAL A 162 29.69 -0.37 -13.03
C VAL A 162 30.87 0.40 -13.63
N GLU A 163 31.32 1.42 -12.92
CA GLU A 163 32.44 2.26 -13.33
C GLU A 163 33.75 1.75 -12.70
N SER A 164 34.79 1.62 -13.53
CA SER A 164 36.19 1.44 -13.11
C SER A 164 36.65 0.06 -12.61
N ASN A 165 35.85 -1.01 -12.76
CA ASN A 165 36.26 -2.37 -12.41
C ASN A 165 35.99 -3.43 -13.49
N GLU A 166 35.89 -2.98 -14.75
CA GLU A 166 35.50 -3.85 -15.86
C GLU A 166 36.68 -4.13 -16.80
N PRO A 167 37.44 -5.21 -16.57
CA PRO A 167 38.62 -5.54 -17.37
C PRO A 167 38.26 -5.87 -18.82
N SER A 168 37.06 -6.41 -19.06
CA SER A 168 36.52 -6.68 -20.40
C SER A 168 36.36 -5.42 -21.25
N CYS A 169 36.25 -4.25 -20.62
CA CYS A 169 36.10 -2.95 -21.26
C CYS A 169 37.39 -2.12 -21.27
N ARG A 170 38.55 -2.75 -21.03
CA ARG A 170 39.86 -2.12 -21.19
C ARG A 170 40.47 -2.52 -22.52
N THR A 171 41.07 -1.55 -23.20
CA THR A 171 41.93 -1.82 -24.35
C THR A 171 43.20 -2.51 -23.86
N VAL A 172 43.45 -3.73 -24.30
CA VAL A 172 44.71 -4.44 -24.06
C VAL A 172 45.68 -4.07 -25.17
N TRP A 173 46.85 -3.56 -24.80
CA TRP A 173 47.97 -3.42 -25.74
C TRP A 173 48.71 -4.76 -25.77
N GLU A 174 48.72 -5.43 -26.93
CA GLU A 174 49.60 -6.58 -27.10
C GLU A 174 51.06 -6.13 -27.21
N ASN A 175 51.99 -7.01 -26.80
CA ASN A 175 53.42 -6.73 -26.88
C ASN A 175 53.85 -6.57 -28.35
N PHE A 176 54.12 -5.34 -28.76
CA PHE A 176 54.78 -5.06 -30.03
C PHE A 176 56.19 -5.67 -29.97
N ARG A 177 56.47 -6.65 -30.83
CA ARG A 177 57.85 -7.10 -31.09
C ARG A 177 58.38 -6.24 -32.22
N ASP A 178 59.38 -5.41 -31.93
CA ASP A 178 60.11 -4.67 -32.94
C ASP A 178 60.69 -5.64 -33.97
N LYS A 179 60.46 -5.36 -35.26
CA LYS A 179 60.97 -6.17 -36.39
C LYS A 179 62.41 -5.83 -36.77
N GLU A 180 63.17 -5.24 -35.87
CA GLU A 180 64.50 -4.73 -36.18
C GLU A 180 65.57 -5.52 -35.43
N LYS A 181 65.97 -6.66 -36.01
CA LYS A 181 67.36 -7.18 -36.09
C LYS A 181 67.40 -8.60 -36.69
N ASP A 182 66.97 -8.74 -37.94
CA ASP A 182 67.34 -9.89 -38.80
C ASP A 182 68.19 -9.40 -39.98
N ASN A 183 69.18 -8.54 -39.72
CA ASN A 183 70.27 -8.33 -40.68
C ASN A 183 71.53 -7.77 -40.00
N MET A 184 72.31 -8.64 -39.35
CA MET A 184 73.75 -8.40 -39.19
C MET A 184 74.47 -9.72 -38.88
N THR A 185 74.53 -10.63 -39.85
CA THR A 185 75.65 -11.58 -39.91
C THR A 185 76.80 -10.87 -40.61
N VAL A 186 77.80 -10.46 -39.81
CA VAL A 186 79.13 -10.05 -40.29
C VAL A 186 79.89 -11.29 -40.73
#